data_AF-A0A7Y4VJY4-F1
#
_entry.id   AF-A0A7Y4VJY4-F1
#
_cell.length_a   1.000
_cell.length_b   1.000
_cell.length_c   1.000
_cell.angle_alpha   90.00
_cell.angle_beta   90.00
_cell.angle_gamma   90.00
#
_symmetry.space_group_name_H-M   'P 1'
#
loop_
_entity.id
_entity.type
_entity.pdbx_description
1 polymer ?
#
loop_
_entity_poly.entity_id
_entity_poly.type
_entity_poly.pdbx_seq_one_letter_code
_entity_poly.pdbx_strand_id
1 'polypeptide(L)'
;MKRIVSVSFLLLMFYIGNAQQLELEKTYKISRASKRGELYGLDYDKDAKTYTLTYLTGQKKQGDKIVFKYEQYVFDNDFNFVSDTELEEEAEIMKKKFKWFKFKGDVYTKTGNTVGQQFMGGMVLKRKQVTYTYRWLLGGYTRKTELLEKVKPRTEDGKSYAVVEYAEDDINGDLYILTTINPKMGARGNDGVGDFTLLKYNKELEQVAKLDFNFPYKQSLAFMEIIDKPNPEDYEEFGIDGFNFVFAPSDVYGKKVTDPNNNNYTYVKVDANCVANEQFNFESPASYWRIDQMIVGDNGEKYFYGPAQAGKDKYFNKAVADAAPKTGGGGLMGKFGSGETKFKAVQLMKVANGKMEYLTETTLEEFKAKQSFPPSQRKTPDYEGREFGVRSYNFASNGDLIILGQNYDRNKEKG
;
A
#
# COMPACT_ATOMS: atom_id res chain seq x y z
N MET A 1 51.18 53.71 -26.51
CA MET A 1 50.01 54.60 -26.41
C MET A 1 48.78 53.74 -26.15
N LYS A 2 48.11 53.97 -25.00
CA LYS A 2 46.70 53.70 -24.63
C LYS A 2 46.11 52.30 -24.92
N ARG A 3 45.96 51.45 -23.87
CA ARG A 3 44.71 51.15 -23.09
C ARG A 3 43.70 50.31 -23.93
N ILE A 4 43.27 49.12 -23.49
CA ILE A 4 42.22 48.86 -22.48
C ILE A 4 42.36 47.36 -22.08
N VAL A 5 42.79 47.05 -20.85
CA VAL A 5 41.98 46.50 -19.73
C VAL A 5 40.92 45.47 -20.14
N SER A 6 41.14 44.21 -19.78
CA SER A 6 40.07 43.37 -19.23
C SER A 6 40.66 42.42 -18.20
N VAL A 7 40.52 42.83 -16.94
CA VAL A 7 40.72 42.00 -15.76
C VAL A 7 39.50 41.08 -15.69
N SER A 8 39.69 39.80 -16.04
CA SER A 8 38.74 38.75 -15.62
C SER A 8 39.35 38.03 -14.43
N PHE A 9 39.03 38.55 -13.26
CA PHE A 9 39.14 37.83 -12.01
C PHE A 9 38.22 36.61 -12.12
N LEU A 10 38.77 35.42 -12.32
CA LEU A 10 38.03 34.17 -12.31
C LEU A 10 37.68 33.85 -10.86
N LEU A 11 36.67 34.55 -10.33
CA LEU A 11 36.00 34.16 -9.09
C LEU A 11 35.22 32.88 -9.39
N LEU A 12 35.81 31.73 -9.04
CA LEU A 12 35.06 30.51 -8.78
C LEU A 12 34.07 30.81 -7.65
N MET A 13 32.88 31.27 -8.00
CA MET A 13 31.72 31.12 -7.11
C MET A 13 31.06 29.80 -7.45
N PHE A 14 31.50 28.76 -6.74
CA PHE A 14 30.69 27.59 -6.48
C PHE A 14 29.40 28.05 -5.81
N TYR A 15 28.28 28.05 -6.53
CA TYR A 15 26.97 28.13 -5.90
C TYR A 15 26.41 26.72 -5.74
N ILE A 16 26.55 26.29 -4.48
CA ILE A 16 26.05 25.09 -3.85
C ILE A 16 24.51 25.14 -3.91
N GLY A 17 23.90 24.09 -4.45
CA GLY A 17 22.44 24.01 -4.57
C GLY A 17 21.76 23.98 -3.21
N ASN A 18 20.62 24.66 -3.09
CA ASN A 18 19.72 24.49 -1.95
C ASN A 18 19.07 23.09 -2.07
N ALA A 19 19.76 22.11 -1.51
CA ALA A 19 19.12 21.02 -0.80
C ALA A 19 18.15 21.60 0.24
N GLN A 20 17.19 20.82 0.74
CA GLN A 20 16.42 21.19 1.92
C GLN A 20 17.43 21.66 2.98
N GLN A 21 17.46 22.97 3.24
CA GLN A 21 18.46 23.54 4.11
C GLN A 21 18.03 23.10 5.50
N LEU A 22 18.72 22.09 6.04
CA LEU A 22 18.54 21.69 7.42
C LEU A 22 18.78 22.95 8.25
N GLU A 23 17.72 23.48 8.86
CA GLU A 23 17.82 24.71 9.66
C GLU A 23 18.80 24.52 10.83
N LEU A 24 18.98 23.26 11.25
CA LEU A 24 19.89 22.85 12.29
C LEU A 24 20.38 21.42 12.03
N GLU A 25 21.70 21.23 12.00
CA GLU A 25 22.35 19.93 11.97
C GLU A 25 23.46 19.92 13.03
N LYS A 26 23.50 18.87 13.85
CA LYS A 26 24.57 18.64 14.83
C LYS A 26 25.05 17.20 14.71
N THR A 27 26.35 17.01 14.94
CA THR A 27 26.97 15.70 14.96
C THR A 27 27.35 15.32 16.39
N TYR A 28 26.96 14.13 16.81
CA TYR A 28 27.42 13.53 18.05
C TYR A 28 28.05 12.17 17.79
N LYS A 29 29.15 11.87 18.49
CA LYS A 29 29.86 10.60 18.33
C LYS A 29 29.32 9.58 19.33
N ILE A 30 28.48 8.67 18.84
CA ILE A 30 28.00 7.52 19.61
C ILE A 30 29.10 6.47 19.86
N SER A 31 28.87 5.60 20.85
CA SER A 31 29.78 4.53 21.26
C SER A 31 30.04 3.51 20.14
N ARG A 32 31.12 2.71 20.27
CA ARG A 32 31.38 1.60 19.34
C ARG A 32 30.32 0.50 19.42
N ALA A 33 29.67 0.33 20.57
CA ALA A 33 28.60 -0.65 20.72
C ALA A 33 27.36 -0.17 19.93
N SER A 34 26.94 1.08 20.12
CA SER A 34 25.84 1.68 19.35
C SER A 34 26.10 1.76 17.84
N LYS A 35 27.35 2.00 17.41
CA LYS A 35 27.71 1.91 15.97
C LYS A 35 27.54 0.53 15.35
N ARG A 36 27.62 -0.53 16.15
CA ARG A 36 27.42 -1.92 15.69
C ARG A 36 26.02 -2.44 15.97
N GLY A 37 25.29 -1.75 16.85
CA GLY A 37 23.89 -2.01 17.14
C GLY A 37 22.98 -1.35 16.12
N GLU A 38 21.69 -1.32 16.44
CA GLU A 38 20.65 -0.72 15.60
C GLU A 38 19.88 0.32 16.40
N LEU A 39 19.47 1.40 15.73
CA LEU A 39 18.58 2.41 16.30
C LEU A 39 17.15 1.87 16.24
N TYR A 40 16.53 1.63 17.41
CA TYR A 40 15.17 1.09 17.50
C TYR A 40 14.15 2.12 18.01
N GLY A 41 14.57 3.06 18.84
CA GLY A 41 13.68 4.03 19.47
C GLY A 41 14.07 5.48 19.17
N LEU A 42 13.07 6.28 18.83
CA LEU A 42 13.13 7.74 18.81
C LEU A 42 11.90 8.24 19.57
N ASP A 43 12.12 8.78 20.76
CA ASP A 43 11.07 9.33 21.62
C ASP A 43 11.28 10.83 21.79
N TYR A 44 10.20 11.61 21.70
CA TYR A 44 10.21 13.04 22.00
C TYR A 44 9.37 13.31 23.24
N ASP A 45 10.00 13.80 24.30
CA ASP A 45 9.33 14.28 25.49
C ASP A 45 8.96 15.76 25.29
N LYS A 46 7.65 16.04 25.22
CA LYS A 46 7.14 17.40 24.99
C LYS A 46 7.36 18.33 26.19
N ASP A 47 7.32 17.79 27.41
CA ASP A 47 7.43 18.57 28.64
C ASP A 47 8.90 18.88 28.92
N ALA A 48 9.77 17.88 28.79
CA ALA A 48 11.21 18.05 28.92
C ALA A 48 11.86 18.71 27.69
N LYS A 49 11.17 18.73 26.53
CA LYS A 49 11.69 19.24 25.25
C LYS A 49 12.99 18.56 24.85
N THR A 50 12.98 17.23 24.91
CA THR A 50 14.16 16.40 24.64
C THR A 50 13.84 15.24 23.72
N TYR A 51 14.79 14.91 22.86
CA TYR A 51 14.81 13.71 22.03
C TYR A 51 15.64 12.62 22.71
N THR A 52 15.11 11.40 22.78
CA THR A 52 15.85 10.23 23.23
C THR A 52 16.02 9.24 22.09
N LEU A 53 17.27 8.96 21.72
CA LEU A 53 17.63 7.91 20.76
C LEU A 53 18.01 6.65 21.54
N THR A 54 17.35 5.53 21.25
CA THR A 54 17.63 4.24 21.90
C THR A 54 18.26 3.25 20.92
N TYR A 55 19.51 2.89 21.16
CA TYR A 55 20.27 1.92 20.38
C TYR A 55 20.31 0.57 21.09
N LEU A 56 19.83 -0.49 20.45
CA LEU A 56 20.01 -1.83 20.97
C LEU A 56 21.42 -2.32 20.62
N THR A 57 22.23 -2.57 21.65
CA THR A 57 23.67 -2.85 21.50
C THR A 57 24.04 -4.31 21.74
N GLY A 58 23.11 -5.10 22.28
CA GLY A 58 23.31 -6.54 22.45
C GLY A 58 22.15 -7.22 23.13
N GLN A 59 22.24 -8.55 23.15
CA GLN A 59 21.25 -9.41 23.79
C GLN A 59 21.91 -10.71 24.22
N LYS A 60 21.44 -11.29 25.32
CA LYS A 60 21.95 -12.55 25.85
C LYS A 60 20.89 -13.30 26.63
N LYS A 61 21.05 -14.61 26.68
CA LYS A 61 20.32 -15.50 27.57
C LYS A 61 21.11 -15.66 28.88
N GLN A 62 20.49 -15.35 30.01
CA GLN A 62 21.03 -15.52 31.37
C GLN A 62 20.18 -16.54 32.12
N GLY A 63 20.51 -17.83 31.98
CA GLY A 63 19.64 -18.91 32.44
C GLY A 63 18.32 -18.90 31.66
N ASP A 64 17.20 -18.79 32.37
CA ASP A 64 15.86 -18.69 31.76
C ASP A 64 15.47 -17.25 31.41
N LYS A 65 16.27 -16.26 31.83
CA LYS A 65 16.01 -14.85 31.56
C LYS A 65 16.63 -14.41 30.26
N ILE A 66 15.95 -13.51 29.59
CA ILE A 66 16.40 -12.90 28.35
C ILE A 66 16.64 -11.43 28.64
N VAL A 67 17.85 -10.99 28.37
CA VAL A 67 18.33 -9.67 28.75
C VAL A 67 18.85 -8.93 27.53
N PHE A 68 18.39 -7.70 27.38
CA PHE A 68 18.74 -6.80 26.30
C PHE A 68 19.60 -5.67 26.84
N LYS A 69 20.63 -5.33 26.07
CA LYS A 69 21.52 -4.20 26.33
C LYS A 69 21.23 -3.09 25.35
N TYR A 70 21.14 -1.87 25.85
CA TYR A 70 20.91 -0.72 25.03
C TYR A 70 21.57 0.53 25.61
N GLU A 71 21.82 1.49 24.74
CA GLU A 71 22.30 2.81 25.13
C GLU A 71 21.24 3.85 24.73
N GLN A 72 20.98 4.79 25.62
CA GLN A 72 20.12 5.94 25.35
C GLN A 72 20.95 7.20 25.26
N TYR A 73 20.68 8.02 24.25
CA TYR A 73 21.29 9.33 24.07
C TYR A 73 20.19 10.38 24.07
N VAL A 74 20.29 11.33 24.99
CA VAL A 74 19.32 12.41 25.17
C VAL A 74 19.89 13.69 24.58
N PHE A 75 19.07 14.36 23.79
CA PHE A 75 19.37 15.65 23.17
C PHE A 75 18.27 16.66 23.51
N ASP A 76 18.60 17.94 23.64
CA ASP A 76 17.62 19.00 23.76
C ASP A 76 16.95 19.32 22.39
N ASN A 77 16.00 20.26 22.39
CA ASN A 77 15.32 20.71 21.17
C ASN A 77 16.23 21.34 20.12
N ASP A 78 17.42 21.81 20.53
CA ASP A 78 18.43 22.35 19.63
C ASP A 78 19.46 21.27 19.25
N PHE A 79 19.17 19.99 19.48
CA PHE A 79 20.04 18.84 19.24
C PHE A 79 21.40 18.90 19.97
N ASN A 80 21.54 19.68 21.04
CA ASN A 80 22.71 19.55 21.91
C ASN A 80 22.60 18.27 22.72
N PHE A 81 23.71 17.57 22.85
CA PHE A 81 23.80 16.41 23.72
C PHE A 81 23.60 16.82 25.18
N VAL A 82 22.72 16.09 25.88
CA VAL A 82 22.40 16.31 27.30
C VAL A 82 23.03 15.23 28.15
N SER A 83 22.78 13.95 27.82
CA SER A 83 23.28 12.81 28.60
C SER A 83 23.20 11.52 27.80
N ASP A 84 23.99 10.52 28.21
CA ASP A 84 23.89 9.14 27.76
C ASP A 84 23.80 8.17 28.93
N THR A 85 23.23 6.99 28.70
CA THR A 85 23.14 5.93 29.70
C THR A 85 23.19 4.57 29.03
N GLU A 86 24.02 3.66 29.57
CA GLU A 86 24.01 2.24 29.21
C GLU A 86 23.11 1.47 30.18
N LEU A 87 22.20 0.66 29.63
CA LEU A 87 21.19 -0.07 30.37
C LEU A 87 21.19 -1.54 29.96
N GLU A 88 20.90 -2.40 30.93
CA GLU A 88 20.74 -3.84 30.75
C GLU A 88 19.45 -4.27 31.46
N GLU A 89 18.41 -4.64 30.69
CA GLU A 89 17.08 -4.93 31.23
C GLU A 89 16.51 -6.25 30.68
N GLU A 90 15.70 -6.93 31.48
CA GLU A 90 14.99 -8.14 31.07
C GLU A 90 13.91 -7.81 30.02
N ALA A 91 13.63 -8.77 29.14
CA ALA A 91 12.64 -8.62 28.07
C ALA A 91 11.27 -8.14 28.57
N GLU A 92 10.81 -8.61 29.75
CA GLU A 92 9.53 -8.20 30.34
C GLU A 92 9.51 -6.73 30.80
N ILE A 93 10.67 -6.18 31.16
CA ILE A 93 10.81 -4.75 31.49
C ILE A 93 10.81 -3.94 30.19
N MET A 94 11.61 -4.38 29.21
CA MET A 94 11.68 -3.76 27.89
C MET A 94 10.31 -3.65 27.23
N LYS A 95 9.50 -4.72 27.27
CA LYS A 95 8.11 -4.74 26.73
C LYS A 95 7.21 -3.66 27.34
N LYS A 96 7.34 -3.42 28.64
CA LYS A 96 6.52 -2.43 29.35
C LYS A 96 7.01 -1.01 29.10
N LYS A 97 8.33 -0.84 28.93
CA LYS A 97 8.97 0.45 28.76
C LYS A 97 8.85 0.96 27.32
N PHE A 98 9.03 0.09 26.34
CA PHE A 98 9.16 0.46 24.93
C PHE A 98 8.06 -0.15 24.09
N LYS A 99 7.21 0.69 23.50
CA LYS A 99 6.15 0.24 22.58
C LYS A 99 6.69 -0.48 21.35
N TRP A 100 7.90 -0.15 20.91
CA TRP A 100 8.57 -0.77 19.76
C TRP A 100 9.23 -2.12 20.09
N PHE A 101 9.35 -2.50 21.36
CA PHE A 101 10.03 -3.73 21.74
C PHE A 101 9.08 -4.94 21.70
N LYS A 102 9.30 -5.85 20.73
CA LYS A 102 8.34 -6.91 20.36
C LYS A 102 8.86 -8.35 20.53
N PHE A 103 9.79 -8.58 21.44
CA PHE A 103 10.28 -9.95 21.69
C PHE A 103 9.18 -10.83 22.33
N LYS A 104 8.67 -11.84 21.63
CA LYS A 104 7.59 -12.75 22.08
C LYS A 104 8.09 -14.12 22.57
N GLY A 105 9.40 -14.26 22.82
CA GLY A 105 10.03 -15.54 23.19
C GLY A 105 10.84 -16.17 22.05
N ASP A 106 11.64 -17.19 22.35
CA ASP A 106 12.53 -17.85 21.37
C ASP A 106 11.75 -18.40 20.17
N VAL A 107 10.57 -18.95 20.45
CA VAL A 107 9.63 -19.48 19.45
C VAL A 107 8.21 -19.13 19.86
N TYR A 108 7.41 -18.67 18.90
CA TYR A 108 5.96 -18.60 19.06
C TYR A 108 5.27 -18.99 17.76
N THR A 109 3.99 -19.37 17.85
CA THR A 109 3.18 -19.74 16.69
C THR A 109 1.96 -18.84 16.57
N LYS A 110 1.52 -18.63 15.34
CA LYS A 110 0.23 -18.03 15.02
C LYS A 110 -0.53 -18.90 14.07
N THR A 111 -1.84 -18.96 14.25
CA THR A 111 -2.74 -19.62 13.31
C THR A 111 -3.54 -18.56 12.58
N GLY A 112 -3.77 -18.76 11.29
CA GLY A 112 -4.68 -17.96 10.51
C GLY A 112 -5.09 -18.73 9.26
N ASN A 113 -5.69 -18.05 8.31
CA ASN A 113 -6.12 -18.64 7.05
C ASN A 113 -5.49 -17.96 5.87
N THR A 114 -5.49 -18.66 4.74
CA THR A 114 -5.09 -18.13 3.44
C THR A 114 -5.93 -18.77 2.34
N VAL A 115 -5.97 -18.14 1.17
CA VAL A 115 -6.65 -18.68 0.01
C VAL A 115 -5.66 -18.98 -1.11
N GLY A 116 -5.94 -20.02 -1.89
CA GLY A 116 -5.27 -20.26 -3.15
C GLY A 116 -6.25 -20.67 -4.23
N GLN A 117 -5.79 -20.61 -5.48
CA GLN A 117 -6.55 -21.04 -6.64
C GLN A 117 -6.03 -22.40 -7.15
N GLN A 118 -6.94 -23.31 -7.49
CA GLN A 118 -6.59 -24.56 -8.17
C GLN A 118 -6.24 -24.31 -9.63
N PHE A 119 -5.55 -25.27 -10.23
CA PHE A 119 -5.25 -25.30 -11.65
C PHE A 119 -6.50 -25.08 -12.54
N MET A 120 -7.67 -25.61 -12.14
CA MET A 120 -8.94 -25.43 -12.84
C MET A 120 -9.75 -24.19 -12.38
N GLY A 121 -9.09 -23.20 -11.76
CA GLY A 121 -9.68 -21.92 -11.35
C GLY A 121 -10.45 -21.92 -10.03
N GLY A 122 -10.76 -23.09 -9.47
CA GLY A 122 -11.55 -23.20 -8.23
C GLY A 122 -10.80 -22.77 -6.97
N MET A 123 -11.49 -22.04 -6.09
CA MET A 123 -10.97 -21.57 -4.81
C MET A 123 -10.70 -22.71 -3.80
N VAL A 124 -9.63 -22.57 -3.01
CA VAL A 124 -9.27 -23.43 -1.89
C VAL A 124 -8.82 -22.59 -0.72
N LEU A 125 -9.51 -22.71 0.40
CA LEU A 125 -9.10 -22.14 1.67
C LEU A 125 -8.14 -23.09 2.35
N LYS A 126 -7.14 -22.55 3.05
CA LYS A 126 -6.16 -23.34 3.79
C LYS A 126 -5.95 -22.70 5.14
N ARG A 127 -6.06 -23.49 6.21
CA ARG A 127 -5.58 -23.05 7.52
C ARG A 127 -4.06 -23.07 7.48
N LYS A 128 -3.42 -22.04 8.01
CA LYS A 128 -1.96 -21.92 8.10
C LYS A 128 -1.53 -21.79 9.55
N GLN A 129 -0.42 -22.42 9.90
CA GLN A 129 0.32 -22.14 11.12
C GLN A 129 1.64 -21.50 10.75
N VAL A 130 1.93 -20.33 11.29
CA VAL A 130 3.19 -19.61 11.11
C VAL A 130 3.99 -19.73 12.39
N THR A 131 5.12 -20.41 12.32
CA THR A 131 6.08 -20.52 13.41
C THR A 131 7.13 -19.43 13.25
N TYR A 132 7.28 -18.60 14.28
CA TYR A 132 8.26 -17.55 14.40
C TYR A 132 9.40 -18.04 15.28
N THR A 133 10.63 -17.97 14.78
CA THR A 133 11.83 -18.35 15.54
C THR A 133 12.78 -17.16 15.62
N TYR A 134 13.08 -16.72 16.84
CA TYR A 134 13.96 -15.59 17.06
C TYR A 134 15.39 -15.95 16.70
N ARG A 135 16.02 -15.11 15.88
CA ARG A 135 17.42 -15.25 15.47
C ARG A 135 18.27 -14.30 16.28
N TRP A 136 18.87 -14.83 17.34
CA TRP A 136 19.77 -14.10 18.24
C TRP A 136 20.91 -13.37 17.55
N LEU A 137 21.42 -13.90 16.43
CA LEU A 137 22.47 -13.23 15.66
C LEU A 137 21.95 -12.06 14.82
N LEU A 138 20.67 -12.11 14.41
CA LEU A 138 20.06 -11.15 13.48
C LEU A 138 19.11 -10.17 14.18
N GLY A 139 18.87 -10.30 15.48
CA GLY A 139 18.01 -9.38 16.23
C GLY A 139 16.51 -9.49 15.94
N GLY A 140 16.07 -10.47 15.14
CA GLY A 140 14.68 -10.55 14.68
C GLY A 140 14.14 -11.96 14.45
N TYR A 141 12.85 -12.08 14.14
CA TYR A 141 12.20 -13.36 13.88
C TYR A 141 12.33 -13.81 12.43
N THR A 142 12.64 -15.09 12.24
CA THR A 142 12.39 -15.79 10.95
C THR A 142 11.07 -16.53 11.02
N ARG A 143 10.39 -16.67 9.88
CA ARG A 143 9.04 -17.25 9.79
C ARG A 143 9.07 -18.54 8.97
N LYS A 144 8.34 -19.57 9.43
CA LYS A 144 8.04 -20.81 8.69
C LYS A 144 6.53 -21.01 8.64
N THR A 145 5.96 -21.15 7.45
CA THR A 145 4.52 -21.36 7.27
C THR A 145 4.23 -22.82 6.92
N GLU A 146 3.33 -23.45 7.67
CA GLU A 146 2.81 -24.78 7.42
C GLU A 146 1.32 -24.68 7.05
N LEU A 147 0.95 -25.30 5.93
CA LEU A 147 -0.44 -25.36 5.47
C LEU A 147 -1.08 -26.63 6.01
N LEU A 148 -2.17 -26.47 6.74
CA LEU A 148 -2.90 -27.53 7.43
C LEU A 148 -4.08 -28.00 6.57
N GLU A 149 -5.27 -28.07 7.17
CA GLU A 149 -6.50 -28.47 6.50
C GLU A 149 -6.91 -27.51 5.38
N LYS A 150 -7.72 -28.03 4.46
CA LYS A 150 -8.17 -27.32 3.27
C LYS A 150 -9.66 -27.49 3.09
N VAL A 151 -10.34 -26.40 2.74
CA VAL A 151 -11.77 -26.37 2.42
C VAL A 151 -11.95 -25.84 1.00
N LYS A 152 -12.91 -26.41 0.26
CA LYS A 152 -13.24 -26.01 -1.11
C LYS A 152 -14.68 -25.49 -1.14
N PRO A 153 -14.90 -24.25 -0.70
CA PRO A 153 -16.24 -23.68 -0.61
C PRO A 153 -16.90 -23.61 -1.99
N ARG A 154 -18.22 -23.70 -1.97
CA ARG A 154 -19.10 -23.63 -3.13
C ARG A 154 -20.28 -22.75 -2.80
N THR A 155 -20.94 -22.23 -3.82
CA THR A 155 -22.27 -21.62 -3.67
C THR A 155 -23.30 -22.66 -3.24
N GLU A 156 -24.47 -22.18 -2.81
CA GLU A 156 -25.61 -23.05 -2.46
C GLU A 156 -26.06 -23.94 -3.62
N ASP A 157 -25.97 -23.45 -4.87
CA ASP A 157 -26.26 -24.21 -6.10
C ASP A 157 -25.06 -25.07 -6.58
N GLY A 158 -24.00 -25.18 -5.77
CA GLY A 158 -22.87 -26.09 -6.00
C GLY A 158 -21.84 -25.61 -7.02
N LYS A 159 -21.90 -24.35 -7.46
CA LYS A 159 -20.88 -23.72 -8.32
C LYS A 159 -19.60 -23.45 -7.52
N SER A 160 -18.46 -23.52 -8.20
CA SER A 160 -17.17 -23.17 -7.60
C SER A 160 -16.92 -21.68 -7.69
N TYR A 161 -16.30 -21.12 -6.66
CA TYR A 161 -15.80 -19.75 -6.68
C TYR A 161 -14.44 -19.69 -7.38
N ALA A 162 -14.16 -18.56 -8.03
CA ALA A 162 -12.84 -18.09 -8.43
C ALA A 162 -12.49 -16.87 -7.55
N VAL A 163 -11.23 -16.80 -7.13
CA VAL A 163 -10.71 -15.70 -6.31
C VAL A 163 -10.51 -14.48 -7.22
N VAL A 164 -10.95 -13.32 -6.77
CA VAL A 164 -10.67 -12.02 -7.40
C VAL A 164 -9.58 -11.33 -6.60
N GLU A 165 -9.83 -11.11 -5.30
CA GLU A 165 -8.89 -10.53 -4.33
C GLU A 165 -9.13 -11.12 -2.93
N TYR A 166 -8.19 -10.94 -2.02
CA TYR A 166 -8.33 -11.41 -0.63
C TYR A 166 -7.52 -10.59 0.37
N ALA A 167 -7.87 -10.70 1.65
CA ALA A 167 -7.16 -10.11 2.77
C ALA A 167 -7.17 -11.05 3.98
N GLU A 168 -6.06 -11.09 4.72
CA GLU A 168 -5.86 -11.93 5.90
C GLU A 168 -5.79 -11.03 7.14
N ASP A 169 -6.61 -11.31 8.16
CA ASP A 169 -6.58 -10.57 9.43
C ASP A 169 -5.52 -11.18 10.36
N ASP A 170 -4.43 -10.45 10.62
CA ASP A 170 -3.30 -10.97 11.40
C ASP A 170 -3.56 -11.00 12.91
N ILE A 171 -4.62 -10.34 13.38
CA ILE A 171 -5.02 -10.31 14.79
C ILE A 171 -5.82 -11.56 15.12
N ASN A 172 -6.87 -11.84 14.36
CA ASN A 172 -7.84 -12.89 14.67
C ASN A 172 -7.68 -14.15 13.83
N GLY A 173 -6.95 -14.07 12.71
CA GLY A 173 -6.77 -15.18 11.76
C GLY A 173 -7.92 -15.33 10.76
N ASP A 174 -8.81 -14.35 10.68
CA ASP A 174 -9.93 -14.31 9.73
C ASP A 174 -9.43 -14.11 8.30
N LEU A 175 -10.24 -14.52 7.32
CA LEU A 175 -9.94 -14.41 5.90
C LEU A 175 -11.13 -13.82 5.16
N TYR A 176 -10.87 -12.76 4.40
CA TYR A 176 -11.83 -12.08 3.54
C TYR A 176 -11.47 -12.35 2.09
N ILE A 177 -12.47 -12.65 1.26
CA ILE A 177 -12.24 -13.05 -0.13
C ILE A 177 -13.31 -12.44 -1.01
N LEU A 178 -12.91 -11.57 -1.93
CA LEU A 178 -13.75 -11.16 -3.04
C LEU A 178 -13.69 -12.26 -4.10
N THR A 179 -14.85 -12.75 -4.50
CA THR A 179 -14.98 -13.89 -5.42
C THR A 179 -15.94 -13.59 -6.55
N THR A 180 -15.81 -14.34 -7.64
CA THR A 180 -16.82 -14.51 -8.70
C THR A 180 -17.09 -16.00 -8.88
N ILE A 181 -18.14 -16.37 -9.60
CA ILE A 181 -18.31 -17.74 -10.08
C ILE A 181 -17.17 -18.11 -11.03
N ASN A 182 -16.55 -19.28 -10.79
CA ASN A 182 -15.54 -19.84 -11.66
C ASN A 182 -16.19 -20.36 -12.96
N PRO A 183 -15.81 -19.84 -14.15
CA PRO A 183 -16.43 -20.24 -15.40
C PRO A 183 -16.16 -21.73 -15.71
N LYS A 184 -17.17 -22.43 -16.20
CA LYS A 184 -16.99 -23.81 -16.71
C LYS A 184 -16.67 -23.76 -18.20
N MET A 185 -15.62 -24.47 -18.62
CA MET A 185 -15.32 -24.61 -20.05
C MET A 185 -16.45 -25.38 -20.77
N GLY A 186 -17.02 -24.78 -21.81
CA GLY A 186 -17.81 -25.49 -22.83
C GLY A 186 -19.30 -25.75 -22.57
N ALA A 187 -19.97 -25.13 -21.58
CA ALA A 187 -21.41 -25.35 -21.36
C ALA A 187 -22.17 -24.14 -20.76
N ARG A 188 -23.51 -24.16 -20.92
CA ARG A 188 -24.49 -23.39 -20.12
C ARG A 188 -24.18 -23.61 -18.62
N GLY A 189 -24.05 -22.54 -17.85
CA GLY A 189 -23.54 -22.58 -16.47
C GLY A 189 -22.59 -21.44 -16.09
N ASN A 190 -22.39 -20.47 -16.99
CA ASN A 190 -21.72 -19.20 -16.68
C ASN A 190 -22.69 -18.17 -16.07
N ASP A 191 -23.92 -18.58 -15.72
CA ASP A 191 -24.85 -17.75 -14.97
C ASP A 191 -24.24 -17.46 -13.59
N GLY A 192 -24.03 -16.18 -13.28
CA GLY A 192 -23.32 -15.77 -12.08
C GLY A 192 -21.87 -15.33 -12.32
N VAL A 193 -21.28 -15.61 -13.48
CA VAL A 193 -19.92 -15.12 -13.78
C VAL A 193 -19.94 -13.59 -13.86
N GLY A 194 -19.02 -12.94 -13.15
CA GLY A 194 -19.00 -11.48 -12.98
C GLY A 194 -19.98 -10.95 -11.92
N ASP A 195 -20.75 -11.81 -11.24
CA ASP A 195 -21.35 -11.44 -9.95
C ASP A 195 -20.30 -11.58 -8.87
N PHE A 196 -20.12 -10.52 -8.08
CA PHE A 196 -19.14 -10.50 -7.02
C PHE A 196 -19.79 -10.86 -5.69
N THR A 197 -19.07 -11.64 -4.89
CA THR A 197 -19.42 -11.94 -3.50
C THR A 197 -18.19 -11.75 -2.62
N LEU A 198 -18.32 -10.96 -1.56
CA LEU A 198 -17.33 -10.91 -0.47
C LEU A 198 -17.69 -11.96 0.58
N LEU A 199 -16.77 -12.87 0.86
CA LEU A 199 -16.91 -13.92 1.86
C LEU A 199 -15.97 -13.66 3.02
N LYS A 200 -16.42 -13.93 4.26
CA LYS A 200 -15.59 -13.92 5.46
C LYS A 200 -15.57 -15.29 6.11
N TYR A 201 -14.38 -15.78 6.42
CA TYR A 201 -14.14 -17.02 7.15
C TYR A 201 -13.40 -16.74 8.45
N ASN A 202 -13.82 -17.35 9.55
CA ASN A 202 -13.08 -17.30 10.82
C ASN A 202 -11.83 -18.20 10.80
N LYS A 203 -10.96 -18.13 11.80
CA LYS A 203 -9.73 -18.95 11.91
C LYS A 203 -9.96 -20.48 11.89
N GLU A 204 -11.20 -20.95 12.11
CA GLU A 204 -11.65 -22.34 11.97
C GLU A 204 -12.13 -22.71 10.56
N LEU A 205 -12.04 -21.79 9.58
CA LEU A 205 -12.54 -21.94 8.21
C LEU A 205 -14.07 -22.06 8.10
N GLU A 206 -14.80 -21.56 9.08
CA GLU A 206 -16.26 -21.44 9.03
C GLU A 206 -16.66 -20.11 8.37
N GLN A 207 -17.62 -20.14 7.44
CA GLN A 207 -18.12 -18.91 6.83
C GLN A 207 -18.98 -18.16 7.85
N VAL A 208 -18.56 -16.96 8.25
CA VAL A 208 -19.23 -16.16 9.28
C VAL A 208 -19.92 -14.91 8.72
N ALA A 209 -19.57 -14.47 7.51
CA ALA A 209 -20.29 -13.40 6.82
C ALA A 209 -20.20 -13.53 5.29
N LYS A 210 -21.16 -12.91 4.60
CA LYS A 210 -21.28 -12.89 3.13
C LYS A 210 -21.96 -11.60 2.68
N LEU A 211 -21.47 -11.02 1.59
CA LEU A 211 -22.10 -9.91 0.87
C LEU A 211 -22.12 -10.20 -0.63
N ASP A 212 -23.30 -10.23 -1.23
CA ASP A 212 -23.46 -10.28 -2.67
C ASP A 212 -23.59 -8.86 -3.24
N PHE A 213 -22.72 -8.50 -4.19
CA PHE A 213 -22.78 -7.21 -4.86
C PHE A 213 -23.80 -7.26 -5.99
N ASN A 214 -24.88 -6.49 -5.85
CA ASN A 214 -25.96 -6.44 -6.83
C ASN A 214 -25.83 -5.20 -7.72
N PHE A 215 -25.17 -5.37 -8.87
CA PHE A 215 -25.04 -4.31 -9.87
C PHE A 215 -26.07 -4.48 -10.99
N PRO A 216 -26.63 -3.38 -11.54
CA PRO A 216 -27.56 -3.45 -12.67
C PRO A 216 -26.87 -3.96 -13.95
N TYR A 217 -25.56 -3.71 -14.06
CA TYR A 217 -24.70 -4.17 -15.14
C TYR A 217 -23.46 -4.84 -14.56
N LYS A 218 -22.88 -5.77 -15.31
CA LYS A 218 -21.65 -6.46 -14.91
C LYS A 218 -20.47 -5.50 -14.94
N GLN A 219 -19.65 -5.58 -13.90
CA GLN A 219 -18.48 -4.74 -13.71
C GLN A 219 -17.22 -5.60 -13.52
N SER A 220 -16.07 -4.96 -13.46
CA SER A 220 -14.81 -5.56 -13.04
C SER A 220 -14.26 -4.77 -11.86
N LEU A 221 -13.56 -5.44 -10.94
CA LEU A 221 -12.85 -4.76 -9.87
C LEU A 221 -11.78 -3.86 -10.49
N ALA A 222 -11.87 -2.55 -10.21
CA ALA A 222 -10.86 -1.58 -10.62
C ALA A 222 -9.87 -1.27 -9.49
N PHE A 223 -10.33 -1.34 -8.23
CA PHE A 223 -9.51 -1.04 -7.06
C PHE A 223 -10.10 -1.67 -5.79
N MET A 224 -9.21 -2.09 -4.88
CA MET A 224 -9.54 -2.49 -3.52
C MET A 224 -8.50 -1.89 -2.58
N GLU A 225 -8.97 -1.30 -1.48
CA GLU A 225 -8.14 -0.90 -0.34
C GLU A 225 -8.68 -1.58 0.92
N ILE A 226 -7.78 -2.14 1.73
CA ILE A 226 -8.09 -2.69 3.05
C ILE A 226 -8.10 -1.53 4.05
N ILE A 227 -9.11 -1.47 4.91
CA ILE A 227 -9.13 -0.56 6.05
C ILE A 227 -8.52 -1.31 7.23
N ASP A 228 -7.28 -0.97 7.58
CA ASP A 228 -6.57 -1.62 8.67
C ASP A 228 -7.23 -1.31 10.02
N LYS A 229 -7.33 -2.34 10.86
CA LYS A 229 -7.61 -2.22 12.28
C LYS A 229 -6.27 -2.28 13.03
N PRO A 230 -5.78 -1.16 13.59
CA PRO A 230 -4.54 -1.18 14.34
C PRO A 230 -4.61 -2.14 15.52
N ASN A 231 -3.55 -2.90 15.75
CA ASN A 231 -3.38 -3.66 16.97
C ASN A 231 -2.56 -2.82 17.98
N PRO A 232 -3.15 -2.35 19.10
CA PRO A 232 -2.44 -1.52 20.07
C PRO A 232 -1.29 -2.27 20.76
N GLU A 233 -1.35 -3.60 20.80
CA GLU A 233 -0.33 -4.46 21.39
C GLU A 233 0.80 -4.76 20.39
N ASP A 234 0.53 -4.70 19.08
CA ASP A 234 1.49 -5.00 18.03
C ASP A 234 1.25 -4.26 16.70
N TYR A 235 1.89 -3.11 16.52
CA TYR A 235 1.73 -2.25 15.33
C TYR A 235 2.26 -2.85 14.02
N GLU A 236 2.91 -4.01 14.03
CA GLU A 236 3.24 -4.76 12.79
C GLU A 236 2.11 -5.71 12.36
N GLU A 237 1.11 -5.89 13.22
CA GLU A 237 -0.04 -6.75 12.99
C GLU A 237 -1.27 -5.86 12.80
N PHE A 238 -1.93 -6.03 11.66
CA PHE A 238 -3.15 -5.31 11.34
C PHE A 238 -4.30 -6.29 11.24
N GLY A 239 -5.39 -5.96 11.91
CA GLY A 239 -6.67 -6.60 11.64
C GLY A 239 -7.37 -5.89 10.49
N ILE A 240 -8.58 -6.31 10.18
CA ILE A 240 -9.38 -5.71 9.11
C ILE A 240 -10.60 -5.05 9.71
N ASP A 241 -10.75 -3.74 9.50
CA ASP A 241 -11.94 -2.96 9.88
C ASP A 241 -12.94 -2.82 8.74
N GLY A 242 -12.51 -3.04 7.49
CA GLY A 242 -13.36 -2.99 6.32
C GLY A 242 -12.58 -2.88 5.01
N PHE A 243 -13.29 -2.48 3.96
CA PHE A 243 -12.77 -2.37 2.59
C PHE A 243 -13.38 -1.17 1.87
N ASN A 244 -12.60 -0.58 0.96
CA ASN A 244 -13.11 0.29 -0.09
C ASN A 244 -12.92 -0.40 -1.43
N PHE A 245 -13.99 -0.52 -2.20
CA PHE A 245 -13.96 -1.07 -3.54
C PHE A 245 -14.35 0.00 -4.55
N VAL A 246 -13.69 -0.03 -5.71
CA VAL A 246 -14.17 0.64 -6.91
C VAL A 246 -14.32 -0.41 -8.02
N PHE A 247 -15.51 -0.46 -8.60
CA PHE A 247 -15.83 -1.30 -9.73
C PHE A 247 -16.01 -0.43 -10.98
N ALA A 248 -15.63 -0.96 -12.14
CA ALA A 248 -15.71 -0.29 -13.43
C ALA A 248 -16.50 -1.12 -14.45
N PRO A 249 -17.20 -0.49 -15.40
CA PRO A 249 -17.91 -1.18 -16.47
C PRO A 249 -17.05 -2.16 -17.26
N SER A 250 -17.62 -3.33 -17.56
CA SER A 250 -16.91 -4.41 -18.26
C SER A 250 -17.78 -5.08 -19.32
N ASP A 251 -17.21 -5.29 -20.50
CA ASP A 251 -17.90 -5.94 -21.62
C ASP A 251 -17.51 -7.41 -21.83
N VAL A 252 -16.64 -7.95 -20.97
CA VAL A 252 -16.17 -9.34 -21.06
C VAL A 252 -17.30 -10.37 -20.91
N TYR A 253 -18.40 -9.98 -20.25
CA TYR A 253 -19.56 -10.84 -19.98
C TYR A 253 -20.66 -10.77 -21.05
N GLY A 254 -20.45 -9.98 -22.10
CA GLY A 254 -21.34 -9.89 -23.25
C GLY A 254 -22.36 -8.75 -23.20
N LYS A 255 -22.72 -8.25 -24.38
CA LYS A 255 -23.44 -6.97 -24.58
C LYS A 255 -24.77 -6.79 -23.83
N LYS A 256 -25.46 -7.87 -23.45
CA LYS A 256 -26.78 -7.80 -22.79
C LYS A 256 -26.70 -7.35 -21.33
N VAL A 257 -25.54 -7.56 -20.70
CA VAL A 257 -25.32 -7.28 -19.27
C VAL A 257 -24.23 -6.22 -19.08
N THR A 258 -23.77 -5.62 -20.18
CA THR A 258 -22.77 -4.55 -20.20
C THR A 258 -23.45 -3.21 -20.00
N ASP A 259 -22.86 -2.36 -19.17
CA ASP A 259 -23.32 -0.98 -19.01
C ASP A 259 -23.13 -0.21 -20.34
N PRO A 260 -24.16 0.46 -20.89
CA PRO A 260 -23.99 1.26 -22.10
C PRO A 260 -23.02 2.45 -21.90
N ASN A 261 -22.82 2.91 -20.66
CA ASN A 261 -21.83 3.91 -20.32
C ASN A 261 -20.57 3.25 -19.74
N ASN A 262 -19.49 3.21 -20.52
CA ASN A 262 -18.20 2.66 -20.10
C ASN A 262 -17.46 3.52 -19.04
N ASN A 263 -18.00 4.68 -18.69
CA ASN A 263 -17.49 5.58 -17.66
C ASN A 263 -18.29 5.50 -16.34
N ASN A 264 -19.33 4.67 -16.23
CA ASN A 264 -20.18 4.55 -15.03
C ASN A 264 -19.58 3.63 -13.96
N TYR A 265 -18.71 4.16 -13.12
CA TYR A 265 -18.03 3.44 -12.05
C TYR A 265 -18.92 3.33 -10.80
N THR A 266 -18.62 2.37 -9.92
CA THR A 266 -19.33 2.19 -8.65
C THR A 266 -18.35 2.12 -7.48
N TYR A 267 -18.55 2.97 -6.48
CA TYR A 267 -17.86 2.90 -5.20
C TYR A 267 -18.69 2.08 -4.20
N VAL A 268 -18.02 1.23 -3.42
CA VAL A 268 -18.64 0.52 -2.29
C VAL A 268 -17.68 0.50 -1.10
N LYS A 269 -18.15 0.93 0.07
CA LYS A 269 -17.47 0.72 1.36
C LYS A 269 -18.16 -0.39 2.12
N VAL A 270 -17.37 -1.33 2.60
CA VAL A 270 -17.85 -2.49 3.36
C VAL A 270 -17.14 -2.52 4.71
N ASP A 271 -17.84 -2.88 5.79
CA ASP A 271 -17.22 -3.06 7.11
C ASP A 271 -16.67 -4.49 7.34
N ALA A 272 -16.03 -4.71 8.49
CA ALA A 272 -15.46 -5.99 8.90
C ALA A 272 -16.48 -7.15 9.00
N ASN A 273 -17.78 -6.88 8.95
CA ASN A 273 -18.85 -7.89 8.99
C ASN A 273 -19.46 -8.13 7.60
N CYS A 274 -18.81 -7.65 6.55
CA CYS A 274 -19.31 -7.71 5.18
C CYS A 274 -20.65 -6.97 5.01
N VAL A 275 -20.85 -5.83 5.68
CA VAL A 275 -22.03 -4.97 5.44
C VAL A 275 -21.63 -3.75 4.62
N ALA A 276 -22.34 -3.51 3.51
CA ALA A 276 -22.12 -2.33 2.68
C ALA A 276 -22.73 -1.09 3.37
N ASN A 277 -21.87 -0.15 3.76
CA ASN A 277 -22.27 1.03 4.55
C ASN A 277 -22.31 2.31 3.69
N GLU A 278 -21.59 2.34 2.57
CA GLU A 278 -21.62 3.43 1.59
C GLU A 278 -21.59 2.83 0.18
N GLN A 279 -22.49 3.24 -0.72
CA GLN A 279 -22.48 2.83 -2.12
C GLN A 279 -23.06 3.93 -3.00
N PHE A 280 -22.36 4.27 -4.08
CA PHE A 280 -22.86 5.19 -5.09
C PHE A 280 -22.18 4.96 -6.45
N ASN A 281 -22.88 5.34 -7.51
CA ASN A 281 -22.33 5.37 -8.86
C ASN A 281 -21.76 6.76 -9.16
N PHE A 282 -20.75 6.82 -10.01
CA PHE A 282 -20.17 8.07 -10.49
C PHE A 282 -19.64 7.91 -11.92
N GLU A 283 -19.62 9.01 -12.66
CA GLU A 283 -19.08 9.03 -14.02
C GLU A 283 -17.62 9.48 -14.00
N SER A 284 -16.73 8.58 -14.40
CA SER A 284 -15.30 8.89 -14.56
C SER A 284 -15.07 9.68 -15.85
N PRO A 285 -14.30 10.78 -15.85
CA PRO A 285 -13.82 11.43 -17.07
C PRO A 285 -13.20 10.49 -18.11
N ALA A 286 -12.50 9.44 -17.68
CA ALA A 286 -11.96 8.40 -18.56
C ALA A 286 -12.53 7.02 -18.27
N SER A 287 -12.79 6.25 -19.33
CA SER A 287 -13.25 4.85 -19.25
C SER A 287 -12.19 3.89 -18.70
N TYR A 288 -10.93 4.32 -18.68
CA TYR A 288 -9.83 3.61 -18.03
C TYR A 288 -9.07 4.56 -17.11
N TRP A 289 -9.47 4.49 -15.85
CA TRP A 289 -8.76 5.03 -14.71
C TRP A 289 -8.12 3.89 -13.92
N ARG A 290 -6.79 3.88 -13.85
CA ARG A 290 -6.06 2.95 -12.97
C ARG A 290 -5.87 3.67 -11.63
N ILE A 291 -6.60 3.23 -10.62
CA ILE A 291 -6.47 3.79 -9.27
C ILE A 291 -5.27 3.13 -8.63
N ASP A 292 -4.25 3.93 -8.30
CA ASP A 292 -2.98 3.46 -7.75
C ASP A 292 -2.98 3.56 -6.21
N GLN A 293 -3.74 4.49 -5.63
CA GLN A 293 -3.75 4.73 -4.18
C GLN A 293 -5.07 5.32 -3.69
N MET A 294 -5.43 4.97 -2.45
CA MET A 294 -6.36 5.73 -1.61
C MET A 294 -5.57 6.47 -0.51
N ILE A 295 -5.80 7.77 -0.37
CA ILE A 295 -5.20 8.61 0.68
C ILE A 295 -6.32 9.02 1.63
N VAL A 296 -6.10 8.86 2.93
CA VAL A 296 -7.05 9.28 3.96
C VAL A 296 -6.59 10.62 4.52
N GLY A 297 -7.43 11.65 4.41
CA GLY A 297 -7.20 12.94 5.03
C GLY A 297 -7.53 12.94 6.52
N ASP A 298 -7.09 13.96 7.24
CA ASP A 298 -7.20 14.05 8.72
C ASP A 298 -8.64 13.94 9.24
N ASN A 299 -9.63 14.37 8.43
CA ASN A 299 -11.05 14.34 8.77
C ASN A 299 -11.78 13.07 8.29
N GLY A 300 -11.04 12.02 7.89
CA GLY A 300 -11.61 10.77 7.36
C GLY A 300 -12.10 10.85 5.92
N GLU A 301 -11.81 11.96 5.23
CA GLU A 301 -12.03 12.12 3.80
C GLU A 301 -11.13 11.16 3.02
N LYS A 302 -11.63 10.58 1.94
CA LYS A 302 -10.88 9.62 1.13
C LYS A 302 -10.60 10.20 -0.24
N TYR A 303 -9.35 10.14 -0.67
CA TYR A 303 -8.90 10.63 -1.95
C TYR A 303 -8.36 9.46 -2.78
N PHE A 304 -9.00 9.18 -3.91
CA PHE A 304 -8.58 8.12 -4.82
C PHE A 304 -7.81 8.75 -5.96
N TYR A 305 -6.60 8.26 -6.17
CA TYR A 305 -5.65 8.84 -7.10
C TYR A 305 -5.15 7.80 -8.10
N GLY A 306 -5.01 8.20 -9.36
CA GLY A 306 -4.20 7.43 -10.30
C GLY A 306 -4.33 7.86 -11.75
N PRO A 307 -3.46 7.35 -12.63
CA PRO A 307 -3.38 7.78 -14.02
C PRO A 307 -4.55 7.22 -14.87
N ALA A 308 -4.87 7.95 -15.94
CA ALA A 308 -6.05 7.69 -16.76
C ALA A 308 -5.77 7.82 -18.28
N GLN A 309 -6.49 7.04 -19.08
CA GLN A 309 -6.48 7.14 -20.54
C GLN A 309 -7.58 8.07 -21.04
N ALA A 310 -7.40 9.37 -20.80
CA ALA A 310 -8.29 10.43 -21.27
C ALA A 310 -8.61 10.32 -22.78
N GLY A 311 -9.88 10.53 -23.11
CA GLY A 311 -10.38 10.53 -24.49
C GLY A 311 -10.38 9.17 -25.20
N LYS A 312 -10.19 8.06 -24.48
CA LYS A 312 -10.43 6.72 -25.04
C LYS A 312 -11.84 6.25 -24.67
N ASP A 313 -12.47 5.60 -25.64
CA ASP A 313 -13.78 4.97 -25.50
C ASP A 313 -13.61 3.44 -25.56
N LYS A 314 -13.20 2.85 -24.44
CA LYS A 314 -13.06 1.40 -24.27
C LYS A 314 -13.43 0.99 -22.87
N TYR A 315 -14.18 -0.10 -22.72
CA TYR A 315 -14.44 -0.71 -21.42
C TYR A 315 -13.15 -1.05 -20.66
N PHE A 316 -13.24 -0.97 -19.34
CA PHE A 316 -12.13 -1.11 -18.41
C PHE A 316 -11.31 -2.39 -18.66
N ASN A 317 -11.97 -3.54 -18.80
CA ASN A 317 -11.33 -4.84 -19.06
C ASN A 317 -10.46 -4.86 -20.33
N LYS A 318 -10.89 -4.17 -21.40
CA LYS A 318 -10.13 -4.07 -22.65
C LYS A 318 -8.94 -3.13 -22.48
N ALA A 319 -9.14 -2.01 -21.79
CA ALA A 319 -8.06 -1.06 -21.54
C ALA A 319 -6.98 -1.64 -20.61
N VAL A 320 -7.37 -2.42 -19.59
CA VAL A 320 -6.43 -3.21 -18.77
C VAL A 320 -5.67 -4.23 -19.61
N ALA A 321 -6.35 -4.96 -20.50
CA ALA A 321 -5.71 -5.94 -21.38
C ALA A 321 -4.70 -5.29 -22.35
N ASP A 322 -5.02 -4.11 -22.88
CA ASP A 322 -4.09 -3.30 -23.69
C ASP A 322 -2.88 -2.83 -22.87
N ALA A 323 -3.05 -2.65 -21.55
CA ALA A 323 -2.09 -2.02 -20.66
C ALA A 323 -1.16 -2.98 -19.88
N ALA A 324 -1.51 -4.27 -19.82
CA ALA A 324 -0.80 -5.25 -19.00
C ALA A 324 0.60 -5.61 -19.58
N PRO A 325 1.67 -5.68 -18.74
CA PRO A 325 2.97 -6.18 -19.16
C PRO A 325 2.87 -7.64 -19.64
N LYS A 326 3.48 -7.95 -20.80
CA LYS A 326 3.55 -9.32 -21.34
C LYS A 326 4.54 -10.20 -20.55
N THR A 327 4.21 -10.61 -19.33
CA THR A 327 4.93 -11.69 -18.63
C THR A 327 4.12 -12.98 -18.73
N GLY A 328 4.75 -14.06 -19.18
CA GLY A 328 4.09 -15.34 -19.41
C GLY A 328 3.66 -16.01 -18.11
N GLY A 329 2.37 -15.90 -17.77
CA GLY A 329 1.72 -16.64 -16.69
C GLY A 329 0.21 -16.49 -16.81
N GLY A 330 -0.50 -17.56 -17.17
CA GLY A 330 -1.93 -17.54 -17.48
C GLY A 330 -2.80 -17.36 -16.24
N GLY A 331 -3.34 -16.15 -16.07
CA GLY A 331 -4.57 -15.88 -15.33
C GLY A 331 -5.71 -15.51 -16.29
N LEU A 332 -6.95 -15.50 -15.81
CA LEU A 332 -8.21 -15.28 -16.54
C LEU A 332 -8.36 -13.87 -17.20
N MET A 333 -7.26 -13.14 -17.33
CA MET A 333 -7.12 -11.82 -17.93
C MET A 333 -5.81 -11.72 -18.73
N GLY A 334 -5.56 -12.63 -19.69
CA GLY A 334 -4.29 -12.67 -20.42
C GLY A 334 -4.40 -12.95 -21.93
N LYS A 335 -4.23 -11.91 -22.76
CA LYS A 335 -3.15 -11.76 -23.77
C LYS A 335 -3.42 -10.58 -24.74
N PHE A 336 -2.31 -9.93 -25.15
CA PHE A 336 -2.04 -9.12 -26.36
C PHE A 336 -1.92 -7.58 -26.24
N GLY A 337 -0.72 -7.08 -25.92
CA GLY A 337 -0.21 -5.74 -26.32
C GLY A 337 1.29 -5.58 -26.05
N SER A 338 2.11 -5.04 -26.98
CA SER A 338 3.56 -4.77 -26.78
C SER A 338 3.85 -3.27 -26.72
N GLY A 339 3.36 -2.61 -25.68
CA GLY A 339 3.69 -1.22 -25.40
C GLY A 339 3.58 -0.94 -23.91
N GLU A 340 4.45 -0.08 -23.40
CA GLU A 340 4.24 0.57 -22.11
C GLU A 340 2.98 1.44 -22.21
N THR A 341 2.06 1.30 -21.26
CA THR A 341 0.84 2.10 -21.21
C THR A 341 1.19 3.55 -20.96
N LYS A 342 1.01 4.39 -21.98
CA LYS A 342 1.07 5.83 -21.83
C LYS A 342 -0.31 6.36 -21.46
N PHE A 343 -0.43 6.81 -20.23
CA PHE A 343 -1.58 7.55 -19.73
C PHE A 343 -1.56 8.99 -20.25
N LYS A 344 -2.72 9.63 -20.34
CA LYS A 344 -2.87 10.98 -20.92
C LYS A 344 -3.33 12.02 -19.91
N ALA A 345 -3.78 11.56 -18.76
CA ALA A 345 -4.21 12.39 -17.65
C ALA A 345 -4.03 11.64 -16.34
N VAL A 346 -4.31 12.33 -15.25
CA VAL A 346 -4.42 11.74 -13.92
C VAL A 346 -5.75 12.19 -13.33
N GLN A 347 -6.41 11.29 -12.62
CA GLN A 347 -7.67 11.58 -11.97
C GLN A 347 -7.54 11.55 -10.46
N LEU A 348 -8.30 12.44 -9.81
CA LEU A 348 -8.40 12.55 -8.36
C LEU A 348 -9.88 12.64 -7.98
N MET A 349 -10.37 11.64 -7.25
CA MET A 349 -11.72 11.63 -6.66
C MET A 349 -11.63 11.91 -5.17
N LYS A 350 -12.50 12.78 -4.65
CA LYS A 350 -12.74 12.93 -3.22
C LYS A 350 -14.07 12.32 -2.82
N VAL A 351 -14.05 11.49 -1.78
CA VAL A 351 -15.22 10.91 -1.13
C VAL A 351 -15.27 11.40 0.31
N ALA A 352 -16.37 12.04 0.68
CA ALA A 352 -16.63 12.50 2.04
C ALA A 352 -18.13 12.43 2.33
N ASN A 353 -18.49 12.24 3.60
CA ASN A 353 -19.89 12.15 4.03
C ASN A 353 -20.72 11.11 3.25
N GLY A 354 -20.10 9.98 2.89
CA GLY A 354 -20.75 8.86 2.18
C GLY A 354 -21.05 9.12 0.70
N LYS A 355 -20.51 10.18 0.09
CA LYS A 355 -20.72 10.50 -1.33
C LYS A 355 -19.46 11.03 -2.00
N MET A 356 -19.43 10.99 -3.33
CA MET A 356 -18.43 11.74 -4.10
C MET A 356 -18.68 13.24 -3.94
N GLU A 357 -17.65 13.99 -3.55
CA GLU A 357 -17.68 15.45 -3.57
C GLU A 357 -17.23 15.98 -4.93
N TYR A 358 -16.14 15.44 -5.47
CA TYR A 358 -15.65 15.76 -6.81
C TYR A 358 -14.85 14.61 -7.41
N LEU A 359 -14.73 14.65 -8.73
CA LEU A 359 -13.78 13.87 -9.52
C LEU A 359 -13.21 14.79 -10.59
N THR A 360 -11.89 14.94 -10.59
CA THR A 360 -11.16 15.81 -11.53
C THR A 360 -10.29 14.97 -12.47
N GLU A 361 -10.02 15.50 -13.65
CA GLU A 361 -9.03 14.99 -14.59
C GLU A 361 -8.03 16.11 -14.88
N THR A 362 -6.74 15.84 -14.68
CA THR A 362 -5.65 16.77 -14.99
C THR A 362 -4.81 16.18 -16.11
N THR A 363 -4.77 16.86 -17.26
CA THR A 363 -4.04 16.40 -18.45
C THR A 363 -2.53 16.46 -18.25
N LEU A 364 -1.74 15.75 -19.06
CA LEU A 364 -0.27 15.86 -19.01
C LEU A 364 0.22 17.31 -19.26
N GLU A 365 -0.49 18.08 -20.08
CA GLU A 365 -0.18 19.49 -20.33
C GLU A 365 -0.38 20.34 -19.08
N GLU A 366 -1.47 20.11 -18.34
CA GLU A 366 -1.72 20.77 -17.06
C GLU A 366 -0.71 20.35 -15.98
N PHE A 367 -0.34 19.06 -15.92
CA PHE A 367 0.72 18.58 -15.03
C PHE A 367 2.04 19.32 -15.28
N LYS A 368 2.41 19.47 -16.55
CA LYS A 368 3.61 20.19 -16.95
C LYS A 368 3.53 21.68 -16.59
N ALA A 369 2.36 22.30 -16.75
CA ALA A 369 2.16 23.70 -16.39
C ALA A 369 2.22 23.95 -14.87
N LYS A 370 1.76 22.98 -14.07
CA LYS A 370 1.78 23.04 -12.59
C LYS A 370 3.06 22.48 -11.96
N GLN A 371 4.00 21.97 -12.77
CA GLN A 371 5.24 21.40 -12.29
C GLN A 371 6.09 22.47 -11.59
N SER A 372 6.35 22.28 -10.31
CA SER A 372 7.24 23.12 -9.52
C SER A 372 8.56 22.38 -9.27
N PHE A 373 9.67 23.11 -9.33
CA PHE A 373 10.99 22.61 -8.97
C PHE A 373 11.72 23.66 -8.12
N PRO A 374 12.53 23.24 -7.13
CA PRO A 374 13.33 24.19 -6.35
C PRO A 374 14.18 25.07 -7.27
N PRO A 375 14.30 26.39 -7.03
CA PRO A 375 15.00 27.31 -7.93
C PRO A 375 16.46 26.92 -8.25
N SER A 376 17.10 26.15 -7.37
CA SER A 376 18.49 25.68 -7.53
C SER A 376 18.62 24.31 -8.22
N GLN A 377 17.53 23.67 -8.62
CA GLN A 377 17.55 22.36 -9.29
C GLN A 377 17.33 22.50 -10.79
N ARG A 378 18.00 21.65 -11.58
CA ARG A 378 17.67 21.51 -13.01
C ARG A 378 16.22 21.07 -13.13
N LYS A 379 15.51 21.64 -14.09
CA LYS A 379 14.13 21.26 -14.41
C LYS A 379 14.04 19.72 -14.47
N THR A 380 13.17 19.16 -13.65
CA THR A 380 12.91 17.72 -13.67
C THR A 380 12.19 17.35 -14.97
N PRO A 381 12.41 16.14 -15.53
CA PRO A 381 11.69 15.73 -16.73
C PRO A 381 10.18 15.80 -16.51
N ASP A 382 9.45 16.26 -17.52
CA ASP A 382 7.99 16.30 -17.47
C ASP A 382 7.45 14.87 -17.28
N TYR A 383 6.32 14.71 -16.57
CA TYR A 383 5.66 13.42 -16.49
C TYR A 383 5.06 13.04 -17.85
N GLU A 384 5.53 11.94 -18.44
CA GLU A 384 5.11 11.50 -19.78
C GLU A 384 3.91 10.51 -19.76
N GLY A 385 3.23 10.37 -18.62
CA GLY A 385 2.16 9.38 -18.48
C GLY A 385 2.66 7.93 -18.38
N ARG A 386 3.91 7.73 -17.96
CA ARG A 386 4.56 6.42 -17.79
C ARG A 386 4.51 5.95 -16.33
N GLU A 387 5.14 4.81 -16.05
CA GLU A 387 5.31 4.35 -14.67
C GLU A 387 6.11 5.37 -13.84
N PHE A 388 5.55 5.74 -12.68
CA PHE A 388 6.09 6.75 -11.78
C PHE A 388 6.16 6.18 -10.37
N GLY A 389 7.37 6.13 -9.80
CA GLY A 389 7.58 5.66 -8.44
C GLY A 389 7.21 6.74 -7.45
N VAL A 390 6.03 6.62 -6.84
CA VAL A 390 5.60 7.58 -5.81
C VAL A 390 6.30 7.27 -4.49
N ARG A 391 6.81 8.32 -3.84
CA ARG A 391 7.43 8.27 -2.51
C ARG A 391 6.52 8.83 -1.42
N SER A 392 5.76 9.88 -1.72
CA SER A 392 4.83 10.48 -0.76
C SER A 392 3.75 11.30 -1.44
N TYR A 393 2.64 11.47 -0.73
CA TYR A 393 1.51 12.32 -1.09
C TYR A 393 1.35 13.40 -0.03
N ASN A 394 1.10 14.64 -0.43
CA ASN A 394 0.82 15.74 0.50
C ASN A 394 -0.27 16.64 -0.08
N PHE A 395 -1.16 17.16 0.76
CA PHE A 395 -2.09 18.20 0.35
C PHE A 395 -1.50 19.58 0.67
N ALA A 396 -1.49 20.46 -0.32
CA ALA A 396 -1.19 21.86 -0.10
C ALA A 396 -2.40 22.58 0.54
N SER A 397 -2.16 23.73 1.17
CA SER A 397 -3.22 24.53 1.82
C SER A 397 -4.30 25.03 0.86
N ASN A 398 -4.02 25.06 -0.44
CA ASN A 398 -4.97 25.39 -1.50
C ASN A 398 -5.79 24.17 -2.00
N GLY A 399 -5.59 22.98 -1.43
CA GLY A 399 -6.27 21.75 -1.80
C GLY A 399 -5.61 20.94 -2.91
N ASP A 400 -4.49 21.40 -3.49
CA ASP A 400 -3.76 20.64 -4.49
C ASP A 400 -3.11 19.40 -3.87
N LEU A 401 -3.22 18.25 -4.55
CA LEU A 401 -2.46 17.05 -4.21
C LEU A 401 -1.05 17.14 -4.84
N ILE A 402 -0.04 17.24 -3.98
CA ILE A 402 1.37 17.16 -4.34
C ILE A 402 1.83 15.71 -4.28
N ILE A 403 2.48 15.27 -5.35
CA ILE A 403 2.97 13.91 -5.49
C ILE A 403 4.47 13.98 -5.67
N LEU A 404 5.19 13.44 -4.69
CA LEU A 404 6.64 13.32 -4.76
C LEU A 404 6.98 11.93 -5.28
N GLY A 405 7.79 11.85 -6.31
CA GLY A 405 8.22 10.57 -6.85
C GLY A 405 9.34 10.70 -7.87
N GLN A 406 9.60 9.60 -8.57
CA GLN A 406 10.68 9.46 -9.53
C GLN A 406 10.18 8.75 -10.78
N ASN A 407 10.54 9.28 -11.96
CA ASN A 407 10.32 8.57 -13.22
C ASN A 407 11.14 7.27 -13.23
N TYR A 408 10.49 6.15 -13.49
CA TYR A 408 11.20 4.90 -13.77
C TYR A 408 11.61 4.85 -15.24
N ASP A 409 12.90 4.65 -15.49
CA ASP A 409 13.42 4.34 -16.82
C ASP A 409 13.93 2.89 -16.82
N ARG A 410 13.07 1.95 -17.22
CA ARG A 410 13.41 0.52 -17.29
C ARG A 410 14.61 0.22 -18.19
N ASN A 411 15.04 1.16 -19.04
CA ASN A 411 16.19 0.97 -19.92
C ASN A 411 17.52 1.45 -19.31
N LYS A 412 17.53 2.16 -18.17
CA LYS A 412 18.75 2.67 -17.54
C LYS A 412 19.44 1.72 -16.56
N GLU A 413 18.80 0.62 -16.18
CA GLU A 413 19.37 -0.38 -15.24
C GLU A 413 20.11 -1.54 -15.93
N LYS A 414 20.33 -1.48 -17.26
CA LYS A 414 21.25 -2.41 -17.96
C LYS A 414 22.66 -1.82 -18.07
N GLY A 415 23.21 -1.39 -16.95
CA GLY A 415 24.60 -0.92 -16.81
C GLY A 415 25.45 -1.96 -16.10
#